data_AF-M0LUD6-F1
#
_entry.id   AF-M0LUD6-F1
#
_cell.length_a   1.000
_cell.length_b   1.000
_cell.length_c   1.000
_cell.angle_alpha   90.00
_cell.angle_beta   90.00
_cell.angle_gamma   90.00
#
_symmetry.space_group_name_H-M   'P 1'
#
loop_
_entity.id
_entity.type
_entity.pdbx_description
1 polymer ?
#
loop_
_entity_poly.entity_id
_entity_poly.type
_entity_poly.pdbx_seq_one_letter_code
_entity_poly.pdbx_strand_id
1 'polypeptide(L)'
;MSDETTEHTESGALDHGDSSGDYAKHWTNKADNREDLPAENVDVKSDWVGLTVYLPEPLRDELELVFREHSLECKRSTDIDLKKLRHFYPSVVALGIERLESMNTEELTPLLTYLSEEYE
;
A
#
# COMPACT_ATOMS: atom_id res chain seq x y z
N MET A 1 17.87 57.47 -3.80
CA MET A 1 17.20 58.33 -4.79
C MET A 1 17.61 57.80 -6.15
N SER A 2 16.79 57.11 -6.93
CA SER A 2 15.33 56.93 -6.88
C SER A 2 14.94 55.62 -7.57
N ASP A 3 13.80 55.11 -7.12
CA ASP A 3 12.93 54.07 -7.70
C ASP A 3 12.61 54.34 -9.17
N GLU A 4 12.45 53.28 -9.98
CA GLU A 4 11.45 53.29 -11.05
C GLU A 4 10.84 51.90 -11.20
N THR A 5 9.60 51.81 -10.73
CA THR A 5 8.65 50.72 -10.86
C THR A 5 8.05 50.74 -12.28
N THR A 6 7.77 49.58 -12.87
CA THR A 6 6.80 49.46 -13.97
C THR A 6 5.86 48.29 -13.70
N GLU A 7 4.67 48.63 -13.24
CA GLU A 7 3.47 47.79 -13.32
C GLU A 7 2.96 47.80 -14.77
N HIS A 8 2.34 46.71 -15.24
CA HIS A 8 1.05 46.80 -15.94
C HIS A 8 0.35 45.43 -16.05
N THR A 9 -0.83 45.44 -15.44
CA THR A 9 -1.99 44.55 -15.40
C THR A 9 -2.56 44.19 -16.77
N GLU A 10 -3.05 42.95 -16.98
CA GLU A 10 -4.41 42.71 -17.50
C GLU A 10 -4.94 41.29 -17.22
N SER A 11 -6.24 41.26 -16.95
CA SER A 11 -7.16 40.20 -16.54
C SER A 11 -7.40 39.11 -17.60
N GLY A 12 -7.77 37.91 -17.14
CA GLY A 12 -8.33 36.86 -17.98
C GLY A 12 -8.86 35.69 -17.16
N ALA A 13 -10.09 35.81 -16.67
CA ALA A 13 -10.84 34.70 -16.09
C ALA A 13 -11.25 33.71 -17.18
N LEU A 14 -10.95 32.41 -17.02
CA LEU A 14 -11.73 31.33 -17.59
C LEU A 14 -11.87 30.19 -16.57
N ASP A 15 -13.12 30.07 -16.15
CA ASP A 15 -13.79 28.95 -15.51
C ASP A 15 -13.70 27.67 -16.39
N HIS A 16 -13.30 26.56 -15.77
CA HIS A 16 -13.72 25.21 -16.16
C HIS A 16 -13.68 24.29 -14.93
N GLY A 17 -14.87 24.13 -14.34
CA GLY A 17 -15.48 22.88 -13.88
C GLY A 17 -14.61 21.64 -13.63
N ASP A 18 -14.70 21.21 -12.37
CA ASP A 18 -15.18 19.90 -11.92
C ASP A 18 -14.33 18.63 -12.12
N SER A 19 -13.91 18.12 -10.96
CA SER A 19 -13.97 16.71 -10.53
C SER A 19 -13.45 15.62 -11.47
N SER A 20 -12.28 15.09 -11.13
CA SER A 20 -12.10 13.65 -11.05
C SER A 20 -10.91 13.29 -10.18
N GLY A 21 -11.12 12.34 -9.27
CA GLY A 21 -10.29 12.08 -8.10
C GLY A 21 -8.81 11.82 -8.39
N ASP A 22 -7.97 12.61 -7.75
CA ASP A 22 -6.51 12.51 -7.78
C ASP A 22 -5.96 11.63 -6.63
N TYR A 23 -6.69 10.56 -6.29
CA TYR A 23 -6.30 9.57 -5.27
C TYR A 23 -6.11 8.18 -5.88
N ALA A 24 -5.49 8.10 -7.05
CA ALA A 24 -4.94 6.86 -7.50
C ALA A 24 -3.57 7.13 -8.10
N LYS A 25 -2.57 7.26 -7.21
CA LYS A 25 -1.18 7.05 -7.61
C LYS A 25 -1.08 5.64 -8.18
N HIS A 26 -1.22 5.55 -9.49
CA HIS A 26 -1.10 4.33 -10.27
C HIS A 26 0.35 3.86 -10.16
N TRP A 27 0.63 3.05 -9.13
CA TRP A 27 1.93 2.42 -8.96
C TRP A 27 2.09 1.34 -10.03
N THR A 28 2.63 1.73 -11.18
CA THR A 28 3.10 0.78 -12.19
C THR A 28 4.55 0.46 -11.91
N ASN A 29 4.81 -0.81 -11.58
CA ASN A 29 6.17 -1.31 -11.55
C ASN A 29 6.70 -1.42 -12.99
N LYS A 30 7.45 -0.43 -13.45
CA LYS A 30 8.37 -0.61 -14.58
C LYS A 30 9.42 -1.64 -14.15
N ALA A 31 9.32 -2.88 -14.64
CA ALA A 31 10.38 -3.86 -14.50
C ALA A 31 11.54 -3.44 -15.41
N ASP A 32 12.69 -3.13 -14.81
CA ASP A 32 13.95 -2.97 -15.55
C ASP A 32 14.51 -4.38 -15.77
N ASN A 33 14.47 -4.84 -17.02
CA ASN A 33 14.99 -6.14 -17.43
C ASN A 33 16.52 -6.12 -17.31
N ARG A 34 17.05 -6.68 -16.22
CA ARG A 34 18.47 -7.04 -16.11
C ARG A 34 18.57 -8.52 -15.78
N GLU A 35 19.03 -9.27 -16.77
CA GLU A 35 19.28 -10.71 -16.68
C GLU A 35 20.49 -11.01 -15.79
N ASP A 36 20.46 -12.21 -15.21
CA ASP A 36 21.48 -12.92 -14.41
C ASP A 36 21.78 -12.45 -12.99
N LEU A 37 21.12 -13.10 -12.01
CA LEU A 37 21.67 -13.34 -10.65
C LEU A 37 21.18 -14.71 -10.08
N PRO A 38 21.83 -15.29 -9.06
CA PRO A 38 21.66 -16.71 -8.70
C PRO A 38 20.56 -16.94 -7.65
N ALA A 39 19.75 -18.00 -7.82
CA ALA A 39 18.84 -18.70 -6.87
C ALA A 39 17.87 -17.91 -5.95
N GLU A 40 18.02 -16.60 -5.80
CA GLU A 40 17.13 -15.65 -5.10
C GLU A 40 16.08 -15.02 -6.06
N ASN A 41 16.04 -15.57 -7.27
CA ASN A 41 15.35 -15.07 -8.46
C ASN A 41 14.12 -15.89 -8.82
N VAL A 42 13.27 -16.18 -7.82
CA VAL A 42 11.85 -16.38 -8.13
C VAL A 42 11.32 -15.00 -8.52
N ASP A 43 11.03 -14.81 -9.80
CA ASP A 43 10.24 -13.64 -10.20
C ASP A 43 8.82 -13.86 -9.66
N VAL A 44 8.58 -13.29 -8.48
CA VAL A 44 7.30 -13.38 -7.77
C VAL A 44 6.14 -12.97 -8.68
N LYS A 45 6.38 -12.14 -9.70
CA LYS A 45 5.34 -11.76 -10.66
C LYS A 45 5.10 -12.78 -11.76
N SER A 46 6.10 -13.58 -12.14
CA SER A 46 5.93 -14.66 -13.10
C SER A 46 5.40 -15.93 -12.44
N ASP A 47 5.77 -16.17 -11.18
CA ASP A 47 5.60 -17.46 -10.55
C ASP A 47 4.41 -17.51 -9.58
N TRP A 48 3.93 -16.36 -9.09
CA TRP A 48 2.82 -16.30 -8.13
C TRP A 48 1.55 -15.74 -8.74
N VAL A 49 0.41 -16.26 -8.27
CA VAL A 49 -0.91 -15.80 -8.68
C VAL A 49 -1.30 -14.59 -7.84
N GLY A 50 -1.54 -13.46 -8.49
CA GLY A 50 -2.00 -12.24 -7.82
C GLY A 50 -3.42 -12.39 -7.29
N LEU A 51 -3.66 -11.83 -6.09
CA LEU A 51 -4.98 -11.69 -5.48
C LEU A 51 -5.22 -10.21 -5.15
N THR A 52 -6.37 -9.69 -5.56
CA THR A 52 -6.81 -8.34 -5.17
C THR A 52 -7.81 -8.47 -4.03
N VAL A 53 -7.54 -7.80 -2.92
CA VAL A 53 -8.44 -7.72 -1.75
C VAL A 53 -8.79 -6.26 -1.51
N TYR A 54 -10.07 -5.97 -1.27
CA TYR A 54 -10.53 -4.65 -0.87
C TYR A 54 -10.52 -4.56 0.65
N LEU A 55 -9.93 -3.49 1.18
CA LEU A 55 -9.89 -3.22 2.61
C LEU A 55 -10.59 -1.89 2.89
N PRO A 56 -11.32 -1.77 4.02
CA PRO A 56 -11.72 -0.48 4.57
C PRO A 56 -10.51 0.44 4.71
N GLU A 57 -10.69 1.75 4.48
CA GLU A 57 -9.58 2.71 4.53
C GLU A 57 -8.80 2.69 5.86
N PRO A 58 -9.45 2.64 7.04
CA PRO A 58 -8.72 2.59 8.31
C PRO A 58 -7.83 1.34 8.42
N LEU A 59 -8.32 0.19 7.99
CA LEU A 59 -7.58 -1.07 8.01
C LEU A 59 -6.43 -1.07 6.99
N ARG A 60 -6.63 -0.47 5.82
CA ARG A 60 -5.55 -0.25 4.83
C ARG A 60 -4.43 0.60 5.43
N ASP A 61 -4.79 1.67 6.13
CA ASP A 61 -3.82 2.60 6.71
C ASP A 61 -3.06 1.96 7.87
N GLU A 62 -3.74 1.17 8.70
CA GLU A 62 -3.10 0.37 9.75
C GLU A 62 -2.12 -0.66 9.17
N LEU A 63 -2.52 -1.39 8.11
CA LEU A 63 -1.66 -2.35 7.43
C LEU A 63 -0.38 -1.69 6.89
N GLU A 64 -0.49 -0.47 6.35
CA GLU A 64 0.65 0.31 5.86
C GLU A 64 1.56 0.78 7.01
N LEU A 65 0.96 1.21 8.13
CA LEU A 65 1.72 1.61 9.32
C LEU A 65 2.53 0.44 9.88
N VAL A 66 1.89 -0.71 10.07
CA VAL A 66 2.53 -1.94 10.57
C VAL A 66 3.69 -2.35 9.66
N PHE A 67 3.50 -2.28 8.33
CA PHE A 67 4.59 -2.54 7.38
C PHE A 67 5.77 -1.60 7.61
N ARG A 68 5.53 -0.28 7.74
CA ARG A 68 6.60 0.71 7.92
C ARG A 68 7.38 0.48 9.20
N GLU A 69 6.69 0.15 10.29
CA GLU A 69 7.32 -0.15 11.58
C GLU A 69 8.19 -1.40 11.50
N HIS A 70 7.65 -2.51 10.99
CA HIS A 70 8.39 -3.76 10.86
C HIS A 70 9.54 -3.66 9.85
N SER A 71 9.35 -2.92 8.76
CA SER A 71 10.42 -2.66 7.78
C SER A 71 11.58 -1.89 8.42
N LEU A 72 11.28 -0.87 9.23
CA LEU A 72 12.28 -0.12 9.97
C LEU A 72 12.98 -0.99 11.01
N GLU A 73 12.22 -1.79 11.76
CA GLU A 73 12.77 -2.70 12.76
C GLU A 73 13.66 -3.77 12.13
N CYS A 74 13.20 -4.46 11.07
CA CYS A 74 14.00 -5.43 10.33
C CYS A 74 15.32 -4.83 9.85
N LYS A 75 15.31 -3.62 9.31
CA LYS A 75 16.53 -2.93 8.85
C LYS A 75 17.48 -2.53 9.99
N ARG A 76 16.97 -2.38 11.22
CA ARG A 76 17.78 -2.04 12.41
C ARG A 76 18.33 -3.27 13.10
N SER A 77 17.52 -4.31 13.25
CA SER A 77 17.85 -5.53 13.99
C SER A 77 18.55 -6.57 13.11
N THR A 78 18.35 -6.49 11.80
CA THR A 78 18.92 -7.36 10.78
C THR A 78 19.37 -6.51 9.58
N ASP A 79 20.05 -7.12 8.60
CA ASP A 79 20.36 -6.47 7.32
C ASP A 79 19.32 -6.79 6.23
N ILE A 80 18.12 -7.24 6.64
CA ILE A 80 17.06 -7.67 5.72
C ILE A 80 16.21 -6.46 5.32
N ASP A 81 16.10 -6.23 4.01
CA ASP A 81 15.15 -5.29 3.43
C ASP A 81 13.77 -5.95 3.25
N LEU A 82 12.83 -5.59 4.13
CA LEU A 82 11.48 -6.15 4.13
C LEU A 82 10.67 -5.62 2.93
N LYS A 83 10.48 -6.45 1.90
CA LYS A 83 9.70 -6.12 0.69
C LYS A 83 8.21 -6.40 0.89
N LYS A 84 7.35 -5.42 0.55
CA LYS A 84 5.87 -5.54 0.66
C LYS A 84 5.31 -6.78 -0.03
N LEU A 85 5.54 -6.90 -1.34
CA LEU A 85 4.94 -7.93 -2.19
C LEU A 85 5.55 -9.32 -1.99
N ARG A 86 6.84 -9.39 -1.66
CA ARG A 86 7.56 -10.67 -1.53
C ARG A 86 7.52 -11.23 -0.10
N HIS A 87 7.52 -10.37 0.92
CA HIS A 87 7.63 -10.79 2.32
C HIS A 87 6.38 -10.43 3.11
N PHE A 88 6.02 -9.15 3.18
CA PHE A 88 5.02 -8.68 4.15
C PHE A 88 3.59 -9.18 3.88
N TYR A 89 3.00 -8.91 2.71
CA TYR A 89 1.62 -9.34 2.43
C TYR A 89 1.46 -10.86 2.48
N PRO A 90 2.37 -11.67 1.92
CA PRO A 90 2.30 -13.12 2.06
C PRO A 90 2.32 -13.57 3.52
N SER A 91 3.17 -12.97 4.36
CA SER A 91 3.21 -13.27 5.80
C SER A 91 1.91 -12.92 6.51
N VAL A 92 1.31 -11.77 6.21
CA VAL A 92 0.00 -11.36 6.78
C VAL A 92 -1.08 -12.38 6.41
N VAL A 93 -1.12 -12.81 5.15
CA VAL A 93 -2.10 -13.81 4.68
C VAL A 93 -1.86 -15.17 5.33
N ALA A 94 -0.61 -15.63 5.41
CA ALA A 94 -0.26 -16.91 6.03
C ALA A 94 -0.63 -16.96 7.51
N LEU A 95 -0.29 -15.91 8.28
CA LEU A 95 -0.65 -15.78 9.69
C LEU A 95 -2.17 -15.67 9.88
N GLY A 96 -2.85 -14.96 8.99
CA GLY A 96 -4.31 -14.87 9.00
C GLY A 96 -4.97 -16.24 8.79
N ILE A 97 -4.51 -17.03 7.82
CA ILE A 97 -5.00 -18.39 7.57
C ILE A 97 -4.77 -19.28 8.79
N GLU A 98 -3.54 -19.31 9.32
CA GLU A 98 -3.21 -20.10 10.52
C GLU A 98 -4.15 -19.75 11.69
N ARG A 99 -4.42 -18.45 11.88
CA ARG A 99 -5.34 -18.01 12.92
C ARG A 99 -6.78 -18.46 12.65
N LEU A 100 -7.26 -18.35 11.42
CA LEU A 100 -8.61 -18.78 11.05
C LEU A 100 -8.80 -20.30 11.15
N GLU A 101 -7.78 -21.11 10.80
CA GLU A 101 -7.82 -22.57 10.94
C GLU A 101 -7.92 -23.01 12.41
N SER A 102 -7.36 -22.21 13.33
CA SER A 102 -7.45 -22.47 14.76
C SER A 102 -8.79 -22.07 15.39
N MET A 103 -9.61 -21.26 14.70
CA MET A 103 -10.89 -20.76 15.21
C MET A 103 -12.03 -21.73 14.89
N ASN A 104 -12.90 -21.94 15.86
CA ASN A 104 -14.19 -22.58 15.64
C ASN A 104 -15.27 -21.55 15.25
N THR A 105 -16.47 -22.02 14.94
CA THR A 105 -17.59 -21.13 14.57
C THR A 105 -18.02 -20.18 15.68
N GLU A 106 -17.90 -20.58 16.95
CA GLU A 106 -18.26 -19.75 18.10
C GLU A 106 -17.28 -18.57 18.30
N GLU A 107 -16.03 -18.72 17.85
CA GLU A 107 -15.02 -17.65 17.84
C GLU A 107 -15.08 -16.81 16.56
N LEU A 108 -15.37 -17.43 15.43
CA LEU A 108 -15.39 -16.75 14.12
C LEU A 108 -16.61 -15.83 13.97
N THR A 109 -17.80 -16.24 14.43
CA THR A 109 -19.02 -15.43 14.24
C THR A 109 -18.92 -14.05 14.93
N PRO A 110 -18.49 -13.93 16.20
CA PRO A 110 -18.30 -12.62 16.83
C PRO A 110 -17.27 -11.75 16.11
N LEU A 111 -16.19 -12.35 15.59
CA LEU A 111 -15.18 -11.62 14.82
C LEU A 111 -15.78 -11.02 13.55
N LEU A 112 -16.59 -11.78 12.81
CA LEU A 112 -17.27 -11.29 11.61
C LEU A 112 -18.24 -10.16 11.94
N THR A 113 -19.02 -10.28 13.01
CA THR A 113 -19.92 -9.20 13.47
C THR A 113 -19.13 -7.94 13.82
N TYR A 114 -18.04 -8.07 14.57
CA TYR A 114 -17.19 -6.94 14.93
C TYR A 114 -16.60 -6.25 13.69
N LEU A 115 -16.08 -7.01 12.73
CA LEU A 115 -15.52 -6.44 11.50
C LEU A 115 -16.57 -5.71 10.66
N SER A 116 -17.81 -6.21 10.62
CA SER A 116 -18.93 -5.50 10.01
C SER A 116 -19.23 -4.20 10.76
N GLU A 117 -19.33 -4.23 12.09
CA GLU A 117 -19.67 -3.03 12.88
C GLU A 117 -18.59 -1.94 12.90
N GLU A 118 -17.31 -2.32 12.83
CA GLU A 118 -16.19 -1.38 12.86
C GLU A 118 -15.98 -0.68 11.51
N TYR A 119 -16.32 -1.35 10.40
CA TYR A 119 -15.91 -0.93 9.07
C TYR A 119 -17.04 -0.77 8.02
N GLU A 120 -18.30 -1.15 8.32
CA GLU A 120 -19.50 -0.82 7.52
C GLU A 120 -20.22 0.42 8.07
#